data_AF-A0A2R6MEU0-F1
#
_entry.id   AF-A0A2R6MEU0-F1
#
_cell.length_a   1.000
_cell.length_b   1.000
_cell.length_c   1.000
_cell.angle_alpha   90.00
_cell.angle_beta   90.00
_cell.angle_gamma   90.00
#
_symmetry.space_group_name_H-M   'P 1'
#
loop_
_entity.id
_entity.type
_entity.pdbx_description
1 polymer ?
#
loop_
_entity_poly.entity_id
_entity_poly.type
_entity_poly.pdbx_seq_one_letter_code
_entity_poly.pdbx_strand_id
1 'polypeptide(L)'
;MTDTHPEAIKDNIVAQAATLFDVHDNVSRVIGDLALPLDELHDEYEITSSKTFDFEAMLRLYLYKEVTEMDQEEVTDSVRKWPYLRVRFGLERPPTQQTLSYTKRKRFSYDLRQLIGEIATEIRNAANDQDIYYSDLREPDRSPSPDEIEDSQTPIHHYVDNHAPDVISTALDDVCPALDTGRRHNTVHDDQKVWEHQLTMSLADRAGTRSAFRTFNKFRGNALHHDTHLRAVKKLATPSSYQYTFDDFGVNRNPISDWRRIADTVNPQFSDAVDNLLEIIRPAETFTEPLVAAIDTIRVPYSTTPYKGEDDVEPGDRRVVVDEDTGATRVPKDDYPVMVNGKEGEYAYEYATLTIVGRNAPIVLAVEPVRHHSDWEGESGESVSWAEIVDCLMEQATELVDIHLVMADRVFENHEVTHVLDQYYDVDYLIPKKKNSKEVKQEVDVVRYDPTLKSRVVPYELYLDENATRYVDAENDETVGENGYSHDVNFMYVPAEREDWVHTDSNDIKYTVFTTNRDDIAAVDAQGFVDRYSKRWDIEIEYKMIKPMLPSIASRDYRMRYFSFVFSCLLYNLWRLVDHSLKVLVTEAYDDYGRSRFDERLDPLLPMADLLASSLVLFLCGDGLDPPD
;
A
#
# COMPACT_ATOMS: atom_id res chain seq x y z
N MET A 1 -10.88 57.81 -24.69
CA MET A 1 -10.76 57.87 -26.16
C MET A 1 -9.34 58.30 -26.48
N THR A 2 -8.43 57.35 -26.43
CA THR A 2 -7.19 57.37 -27.21
C THR A 2 -7.49 56.48 -28.41
N ASP A 3 -7.64 57.09 -29.59
CA ASP A 3 -7.68 56.36 -30.87
C ASP A 3 -6.30 55.76 -31.11
N THR A 4 -6.07 54.52 -30.66
CA THR A 4 -5.06 53.68 -31.30
C THR A 4 -5.73 52.97 -32.46
N HIS A 5 -5.33 53.36 -33.68
CA HIS A 5 -5.85 52.77 -34.90
C HIS A 5 -5.52 51.26 -34.92
N PRO A 6 -6.49 50.36 -35.21
CA PRO A 6 -6.26 48.93 -35.36
C PRO A 6 -5.10 48.59 -36.34
N GLU A 7 -4.88 49.46 -37.32
CA GLU A 7 -3.74 49.39 -38.24
C GLU A 7 -2.39 49.56 -37.53
N ALA A 8 -2.27 50.47 -36.57
CA ALA A 8 -1.02 50.68 -35.84
C ALA A 8 -0.65 49.49 -34.92
N ILE A 9 -1.67 48.85 -34.30
CA ILE A 9 -1.48 47.63 -33.51
C ILE A 9 -1.01 46.49 -34.42
N LYS A 10 -1.70 46.29 -35.55
CA LYS A 10 -1.34 45.30 -36.56
C LYS A 10 0.09 45.50 -37.06
N ASP A 11 0.43 46.70 -37.52
CA ASP A 11 1.73 47.01 -38.10
C ASP A 11 2.87 46.77 -37.10
N ASN A 12 2.64 47.09 -35.82
CA ASN A 12 3.61 46.83 -34.75
C ASN A 12 3.83 45.33 -34.53
N ILE A 13 2.76 44.55 -34.35
CA ILE A 13 2.85 43.10 -34.13
C ILE A 13 3.49 42.40 -35.35
N VAL A 14 3.12 42.80 -36.56
CA VAL A 14 3.69 42.24 -37.80
C VAL A 14 5.17 42.58 -37.93
N ALA A 15 5.58 43.81 -37.62
CA ALA A 15 7.00 44.19 -37.64
C ALA A 15 7.83 43.43 -36.60
N GLN A 16 7.27 43.19 -35.40
CA GLN A 16 7.90 42.34 -34.39
C GLN A 16 8.07 40.90 -34.91
N ALA A 17 7.00 40.32 -35.48
CA ALA A 17 7.04 38.97 -36.03
C ALA A 17 8.09 38.83 -37.14
N ALA A 18 8.14 39.79 -38.08
CA ALA A 18 9.13 39.80 -39.15
C ALA A 18 10.57 39.83 -38.61
N THR A 19 10.82 40.61 -37.56
CA THR A 19 12.14 40.67 -36.90
C THR A 19 12.48 39.36 -36.17
N LEU A 20 11.49 38.72 -35.54
CA LEU A 20 11.68 37.44 -34.86
C LEU A 20 11.96 36.30 -35.83
N PHE A 21 11.40 36.34 -37.05
CA PHE A 21 11.74 35.37 -38.10
C PHE A 21 13.19 35.45 -38.58
N ASP A 22 13.90 36.56 -38.36
CA ASP A 22 15.34 36.64 -38.64
C ASP A 22 16.18 35.75 -37.69
N VAL A 23 15.60 35.35 -36.56
CA VAL A 23 16.28 34.58 -35.48
C VAL A 23 15.64 33.21 -35.25
N HIS A 24 14.35 33.07 -35.58
CA HIS A 24 13.57 31.85 -35.35
C HIS A 24 12.93 31.36 -36.65
N ASP A 25 13.19 30.11 -37.00
CA ASP A 25 12.63 29.44 -38.19
C ASP A 25 11.28 28.75 -37.91
N ASN A 26 10.75 28.86 -36.68
CA ASN A 26 9.48 28.25 -36.28
C ASN A 26 8.44 29.28 -35.83
N VAL A 27 7.23 29.14 -36.39
CA VAL A 27 6.11 30.05 -36.14
C VAL A 27 5.59 30.03 -34.70
N SER A 28 5.63 28.88 -34.03
CA SER A 28 5.20 28.82 -32.63
C SER A 28 6.12 29.64 -31.73
N ARG A 29 7.45 29.61 -32.00
CA ARG A 29 8.49 30.40 -31.31
C ARG A 29 8.24 31.89 -31.48
N VAL A 30 8.08 32.32 -32.74
CA VAL A 30 7.78 33.71 -33.07
C VAL A 30 6.55 34.20 -32.33
N ILE A 31 5.46 33.42 -32.33
CA ILE A 31 4.22 33.79 -31.62
C ILE A 31 4.40 33.78 -30.10
N GLY A 32 5.24 32.92 -29.55
CA GLY A 32 5.60 32.90 -28.12
C GLY A 32 6.36 34.15 -27.66
N ASP A 33 7.17 34.74 -28.55
CA ASP A 33 8.03 35.88 -28.20
C ASP A 33 7.43 37.25 -28.56
N LEU A 34 6.23 37.29 -29.15
CA LEU A 34 5.51 38.55 -29.42
C LEU A 34 5.16 39.30 -28.14
N ALA A 35 5.38 40.63 -28.13
CA ALA A 35 4.83 41.50 -27.09
C ALA A 35 3.43 41.98 -27.51
N LEU A 36 2.39 41.38 -26.95
CA LEU A 36 0.99 41.69 -27.25
C LEU A 36 0.51 42.90 -26.43
N PRO A 37 -0.09 43.95 -27.05
CA PRO A 37 -0.56 45.13 -26.33
C PRO A 37 -1.90 44.86 -25.63
N LEU A 38 -1.87 44.14 -24.51
CA LEU A 38 -3.07 43.73 -23.76
C LEU A 38 -3.91 44.89 -23.23
N ASP A 39 -3.31 46.06 -22.99
CA ASP A 39 -4.04 47.26 -22.57
C ASP A 39 -4.97 47.80 -23.67
N GLU A 40 -4.69 47.46 -24.92
CA GLU A 40 -5.45 47.88 -26.11
C GLU A 40 -6.33 46.75 -26.67
N LEU A 41 -6.02 45.49 -26.34
CA LEU A 41 -6.78 44.31 -26.72
C LEU A 41 -7.69 43.89 -25.57
N HIS A 42 -8.98 44.21 -25.67
CA HIS A 42 -9.92 43.99 -24.58
C HIS A 42 -10.53 42.57 -24.58
N ASP A 43 -10.53 41.91 -23.42
CA ASP A 43 -11.37 40.75 -23.14
C ASP A 43 -12.81 41.21 -22.93
N GLU A 44 -13.76 40.74 -23.75
CA GLU A 44 -15.17 41.16 -23.64
C GLU A 44 -15.89 40.59 -22.39
N TYR A 45 -15.18 39.87 -21.51
CA TYR A 45 -15.77 39.18 -20.37
C TYR A 45 -15.00 39.43 -19.05
N GLU A 46 -15.71 39.87 -18.01
CA GLU A 46 -15.19 39.88 -16.63
C GLU A 46 -15.21 38.46 -16.04
N ILE A 47 -14.03 37.87 -15.87
CA ILE A 47 -13.86 36.51 -15.34
C ILE A 47 -14.14 36.49 -13.84
N THR A 48 -15.03 35.60 -13.38
CA THR A 48 -15.34 35.35 -11.95
C THR A 48 -15.03 33.92 -11.48
N SER A 49 -14.35 33.10 -12.30
CA SER A 49 -14.12 31.67 -12.02
C SER A 49 -12.67 31.26 -12.27
N SER A 50 -12.08 30.51 -11.34
CA SER A 50 -10.72 29.94 -11.41
C SER A 50 -10.53 28.81 -12.45
N LYS A 51 -11.52 28.58 -13.33
CA LYS A 51 -11.50 27.49 -14.33
C LYS A 51 -11.27 27.96 -15.77
N THR A 52 -11.10 29.27 -16.01
CA THR A 52 -10.94 29.85 -17.35
C THR A 52 -9.47 30.18 -17.63
N PHE A 53 -9.02 29.90 -18.85
CA PHE A 53 -7.67 30.27 -19.29
C PHE A 53 -7.46 31.78 -19.32
N ASP A 54 -6.21 32.19 -19.08
CA ASP A 54 -5.76 33.56 -19.26
C ASP A 54 -6.07 34.11 -20.67
N PHE A 55 -6.34 35.41 -20.76
CA PHE A 55 -6.71 36.06 -22.01
C PHE A 55 -5.56 36.08 -23.02
N GLU A 56 -4.35 36.41 -22.59
CA GLU A 56 -3.16 36.44 -23.44
C GLU A 56 -2.84 35.04 -23.95
N ALA A 57 -2.88 34.05 -23.06
CA ALA A 57 -2.63 32.66 -23.43
C ALA A 57 -3.58 32.16 -24.53
N MET A 58 -4.87 32.49 -24.41
CA MET A 58 -5.87 32.16 -25.43
C MET A 58 -5.70 32.96 -26.72
N LEU A 59 -5.23 34.21 -26.64
CA LEU A 59 -4.95 35.05 -27.80
C LEU A 59 -3.78 34.49 -28.62
N ARG A 60 -2.67 34.10 -27.97
CA ARG A 60 -1.51 33.47 -28.61
C ARG A 60 -1.90 32.16 -29.31
N LEU A 61 -2.66 31.30 -28.63
CA LEU A 61 -3.13 30.04 -29.21
C LEU A 61 -4.05 30.27 -30.42
N TYR A 62 -4.93 31.27 -30.37
CA TYR A 62 -5.79 31.60 -31.50
C TYR A 62 -5.01 32.18 -32.68
N LEU A 63 -4.01 33.02 -32.43
CA LEU A 63 -3.14 33.54 -33.48
C LEU A 63 -2.36 32.40 -34.13
N TYR A 64 -1.78 31.48 -33.35
CA TYR A 64 -1.10 30.29 -33.86
C TYR A 64 -2.01 29.43 -34.72
N LYS A 65 -3.26 29.22 -34.29
CA LYS A 65 -4.28 28.51 -35.07
C LYS A 65 -4.55 29.19 -36.42
N GLU A 66 -4.68 30.51 -36.48
CA GLU A 66 -4.95 31.23 -37.75
C GLU A 66 -3.72 31.27 -38.67
N VAL A 67 -2.50 31.43 -38.13
CA VAL A 67 -1.26 31.45 -38.93
C VAL A 67 -0.94 30.07 -39.52
N THR A 68 -1.20 28.99 -38.79
CA THR A 68 -0.99 27.61 -39.28
C THR A 68 -2.18 27.07 -40.09
N GLU A 69 -3.24 27.87 -40.21
CA GLU A 69 -4.54 27.50 -40.79
C GLU A 69 -5.09 26.16 -40.24
N MET A 70 -4.82 25.85 -38.98
CA MET A 70 -5.38 24.69 -38.31
C MET A 70 -6.85 24.94 -37.95
N ASP A 71 -7.65 23.88 -37.93
CA ASP A 71 -8.95 23.95 -37.28
C ASP A 71 -8.84 23.86 -35.74
N GLN A 72 -9.98 23.93 -35.04
CA GLN A 72 -9.98 23.91 -33.57
C GLN A 72 -9.59 22.56 -32.98
N GLU A 73 -9.79 21.47 -33.73
CA GLU A 73 -9.44 20.11 -33.30
C GLU A 73 -7.94 19.88 -33.53
N GLU A 74 -7.46 20.19 -34.73
CA GLU A 74 -6.04 20.09 -35.14
C GLU A 74 -5.11 20.86 -34.19
N VAL A 75 -5.47 22.10 -33.81
CA VAL A 75 -4.63 22.90 -32.89
C VAL A 75 -4.66 22.34 -31.47
N THR A 76 -5.80 21.81 -31.01
CA THR A 76 -5.88 21.20 -29.66
C THR A 76 -5.10 19.90 -29.57
N ASP A 77 -5.14 19.09 -30.63
CA ASP A 77 -4.34 17.88 -30.72
C ASP A 77 -2.86 18.20 -30.81
N SER A 78 -2.48 19.28 -31.50
CA SER A 78 -1.10 19.75 -31.56
C SER A 78 -0.57 20.16 -30.18
N VAL A 79 -1.34 20.95 -29.41
CA VAL A 79 -0.97 21.35 -28.03
C VAL A 79 -0.93 20.16 -27.08
N ARG A 80 -1.82 19.18 -27.26
CA ARG A 80 -1.82 17.93 -26.48
C ARG A 80 -0.61 17.06 -26.81
N LYS A 81 -0.26 16.96 -28.10
CA LYS A 81 0.84 16.13 -28.60
C LYS A 81 2.22 16.72 -28.30
N TRP A 82 2.31 18.05 -28.24
CA TRP A 82 3.57 18.77 -28.04
C TRP A 82 3.48 19.68 -26.81
N PRO A 83 3.74 19.13 -25.61
CA PRO A 83 3.64 19.83 -24.34
C PRO A 83 4.37 21.19 -24.25
N TYR A 84 5.51 21.37 -24.94
CA TYR A 84 6.26 22.63 -24.92
C TYR A 84 5.46 23.81 -25.49
N LEU A 85 4.44 23.54 -26.33
CA LEU A 85 3.52 24.58 -26.83
C LEU A 85 2.67 25.17 -25.70
N ARG A 86 2.44 24.43 -24.61
CA ARG A 86 1.73 24.96 -23.43
C ARG A 86 2.56 26.00 -22.72
N VAL A 87 3.84 25.69 -22.48
CA VAL A 87 4.81 26.59 -21.85
C VAL A 87 4.93 27.87 -22.69
N ARG A 88 5.16 27.72 -24.00
CA ARG A 88 5.37 28.83 -24.94
C ARG A 88 4.17 29.78 -25.06
N PHE A 89 2.95 29.28 -24.84
CA PHE A 89 1.74 30.09 -24.89
C PHE A 89 1.17 30.44 -23.51
N GLY A 90 1.84 30.09 -22.41
CA GLY A 90 1.35 30.36 -21.05
C GLY A 90 0.05 29.61 -20.71
N LEU A 91 -0.15 28.41 -21.26
CA LEU A 91 -1.33 27.59 -21.02
C LEU A 91 -1.11 26.68 -19.80
N GLU A 92 -1.86 26.90 -18.73
CA GLU A 92 -1.80 26.06 -17.52
C GLU A 92 -2.15 24.58 -17.78
N ARG A 93 -2.97 24.30 -18.79
CA ARG A 93 -3.45 22.95 -19.15
C ARG A 93 -3.86 22.87 -20.63
N PRO A 94 -3.99 21.68 -21.26
CA PRO A 94 -4.41 21.61 -22.67
C PRO A 94 -5.87 22.05 -22.83
N PRO A 95 -6.18 23.01 -23.72
CA PRO A 95 -7.56 23.45 -23.95
C PRO A 95 -8.34 22.42 -24.76
N THR A 96 -9.65 22.34 -24.53
CA THR A 96 -10.56 21.53 -25.35
C THR A 96 -11.09 22.32 -26.54
N GLN A 97 -11.54 21.62 -27.59
CA GLN A 97 -12.21 22.23 -28.74
C GLN A 97 -13.44 23.07 -28.31
N GLN A 98 -14.18 22.62 -27.29
CA GLN A 98 -15.28 23.39 -26.69
C GLN A 98 -14.81 24.70 -26.06
N THR A 99 -13.65 24.70 -25.40
CA THR A 99 -13.07 25.89 -24.77
C THR A 99 -12.68 26.94 -25.81
N LEU A 100 -12.06 26.51 -26.90
CA LEU A 100 -11.78 27.39 -28.05
C LEU A 100 -13.08 27.96 -28.61
N SER A 101 -14.07 27.11 -28.90
CA SER A 101 -15.38 27.53 -29.44
C SER A 101 -16.07 28.56 -28.55
N TYR A 102 -16.04 28.37 -27.24
CA TYR A 102 -16.57 29.32 -26.26
C TYR A 102 -15.81 30.66 -26.32
N THR A 103 -14.49 30.64 -26.26
CA THR A 103 -13.63 31.83 -26.27
C THR A 103 -13.89 32.70 -27.52
N LYS A 104 -13.92 32.09 -28.71
CA LYS A 104 -14.21 32.79 -29.97
C LYS A 104 -15.60 33.44 -30.00
N ARG A 105 -16.58 32.86 -29.31
CA ARG A 105 -17.97 33.34 -29.31
C ARG A 105 -18.25 34.39 -28.24
N LYS A 106 -17.51 34.35 -27.13
CA LYS A 106 -17.87 35.06 -25.89
C LYS A 106 -16.82 36.01 -25.36
N ARG A 107 -15.54 35.80 -25.68
CA ARG A 107 -14.42 36.63 -25.22
C ARG A 107 -13.83 37.49 -26.33
N PHE A 108 -13.86 37.00 -27.57
CA PHE A 108 -13.34 37.75 -28.71
C PHE A 108 -14.44 38.48 -29.47
N SER A 109 -14.32 39.81 -29.49
CA SER A 109 -15.16 40.69 -30.31
C SER A 109 -15.08 40.32 -31.79
N TYR A 110 -16.03 40.80 -32.59
CA TYR A 110 -15.94 40.63 -34.04
C TYR A 110 -14.70 41.33 -34.61
N ASP A 111 -14.43 42.55 -34.15
CA ASP A 111 -13.32 43.38 -34.61
C ASP A 111 -11.96 42.75 -34.22
N LEU A 112 -11.85 42.18 -33.02
CA LEU A 112 -10.64 41.46 -32.57
C LEU A 112 -10.38 40.21 -33.43
N ARG A 113 -11.44 39.46 -33.77
CA ARG A 113 -11.31 38.29 -34.65
C ARG A 113 -10.84 38.68 -36.06
N GLN A 114 -11.36 39.79 -36.58
CA GLN A 114 -10.91 40.31 -37.87
C GLN A 114 -9.44 40.75 -37.79
N LEU A 115 -9.06 41.49 -36.75
CA LEU A 115 -7.69 41.93 -36.51
C LEU A 115 -6.70 40.76 -36.41
N ILE A 116 -7.03 39.71 -35.64
CA ILE A 116 -6.22 38.49 -35.55
C ILE A 116 -6.04 37.84 -36.93
N GLY A 117 -7.11 37.78 -37.73
CA GLY A 117 -7.06 37.20 -39.08
C GLY A 117 -6.18 38.02 -40.04
N GLU A 118 -6.24 39.35 -39.95
CA GLU A 118 -5.36 40.24 -40.73
C GLU A 118 -3.89 40.09 -40.30
N ILE A 119 -3.61 40.13 -39.00
CA ILE A 119 -2.26 39.90 -38.44
C ILE A 119 -1.74 38.53 -38.88
N ALA A 120 -2.54 37.47 -38.76
CA ALA A 120 -2.13 36.12 -39.14
C ALA A 120 -1.79 36.00 -40.62
N THR A 121 -2.48 36.77 -41.48
CA THR A 121 -2.18 36.80 -42.92
C THR A 121 -0.84 37.47 -43.19
N GLU A 122 -0.56 38.59 -42.54
CA GLU A 122 0.72 39.29 -42.71
C GLU A 122 1.90 38.56 -42.06
N ILE A 123 1.71 37.89 -40.92
CA ILE A 123 2.73 37.02 -40.31
C ILE A 123 3.09 35.88 -41.26
N ARG A 124 2.11 35.29 -41.97
CA ARG A 124 2.40 34.28 -43.00
C ARG A 124 3.17 34.86 -44.19
N ASN A 125 2.84 36.08 -44.62
CA ASN A 125 3.59 36.75 -45.68
C ASN A 125 5.04 36.97 -45.26
N ALA A 126 5.26 37.47 -44.03
CA ALA A 126 6.59 37.67 -43.47
C ALA A 126 7.38 36.35 -43.34
N ALA A 127 6.72 35.25 -42.97
CA ALA A 127 7.34 33.92 -42.94
C ALA A 127 7.74 33.45 -44.35
N ASN A 128 6.87 33.63 -45.35
CA ASN A 128 7.16 33.28 -46.74
C ASN A 128 8.34 34.11 -47.31
N ASP A 129 8.45 35.40 -46.94
CA ASP A 129 9.56 36.26 -47.34
C ASP A 129 10.92 35.78 -46.80
N GLN A 130 10.90 34.96 -45.74
CA GLN A 130 12.05 34.32 -45.11
C GLN A 130 12.18 32.83 -45.52
N ASP A 131 11.56 32.42 -46.64
CA ASP A 131 11.55 31.04 -47.15
C ASP A 131 10.92 29.99 -46.20
N ILE A 132 10.08 30.41 -45.24
CA ILE A 132 9.30 29.50 -44.38
C ILE A 132 7.91 29.33 -45.00
N TYR A 133 7.72 28.21 -45.70
CA TYR A 133 6.50 27.96 -46.46
C TYR A 133 5.39 27.35 -45.61
N TYR A 134 4.17 27.38 -46.14
CA TYR A 134 2.97 26.86 -45.47
C TYR A 134 3.11 25.44 -44.88
N SER A 135 3.82 24.54 -45.56
CA SER A 135 4.09 23.19 -45.06
C SER A 135 4.86 23.21 -43.74
N ASP A 136 5.85 24.08 -43.63
CA ASP A 136 6.76 24.18 -42.48
C ASP A 136 6.08 24.91 -41.30
N LEU A 137 5.14 25.82 -41.57
CA LEU A 137 4.34 26.48 -40.53
C LEU A 137 3.49 25.48 -39.73
N ARG A 138 3.06 24.38 -40.35
CA ARG A 138 2.28 23.32 -39.68
C ARG A 138 3.16 22.30 -38.95
N GLU A 139 4.47 22.32 -39.19
CA GLU A 139 5.38 21.38 -38.56
C GLU A 139 5.75 21.82 -37.14
N PRO A 140 5.92 20.85 -36.21
CA PRO A 140 6.39 21.17 -34.87
C PRO A 140 7.79 21.78 -34.95
N ASP A 141 8.10 22.65 -33.99
CA ASP A 141 9.46 23.14 -33.76
C ASP A 141 10.40 21.94 -33.65
N ARG A 142 11.38 21.87 -34.56
CA ARG A 142 12.31 20.74 -34.66
C ARG A 142 13.48 20.91 -33.68
N SER A 143 13.67 22.10 -33.11
CA SER A 143 14.76 22.44 -32.20
C SER A 143 14.28 23.28 -30.99
N PRO A 144 13.28 22.81 -30.21
CA PRO A 144 12.87 23.52 -29.00
C PRO A 144 14.03 23.61 -28.02
N SER A 145 14.06 24.67 -27.20
CA SER A 145 15.10 24.84 -26.18
C SER A 145 15.10 23.64 -25.23
N PRO A 146 16.28 23.13 -24.79
CA PRO A 146 16.35 22.06 -23.79
C PRO A 146 15.46 22.34 -22.57
N ASP A 147 15.47 23.58 -22.08
CA ASP A 147 14.64 24.03 -20.95
C ASP A 147 13.12 23.94 -21.24
N GLU A 148 12.69 24.21 -22.49
CA GLU A 148 11.28 24.08 -22.90
C GLU A 148 10.86 22.62 -23.06
N ILE A 149 11.81 21.73 -23.41
CA ILE A 149 11.56 20.28 -23.44
C ILE A 149 11.44 19.77 -22.01
N GLU A 150 12.30 20.24 -21.10
CA GLU A 150 12.38 19.92 -19.68
C GLU A 150 11.12 20.32 -18.89
N ASP A 151 10.60 21.53 -19.09
CA ASP A 151 9.35 22.01 -18.48
C ASP A 151 8.07 21.34 -19.05
N SER A 152 8.21 20.53 -20.09
CA SER A 152 7.10 19.91 -20.82
C SER A 152 6.98 18.39 -20.62
N GLN A 153 7.79 17.85 -19.71
CA GLN A 153 8.27 16.46 -19.74
C GLN A 153 7.26 15.34 -19.45
N THR A 154 7.55 14.22 -20.12
CA THR A 154 7.45 12.81 -19.69
C THR A 154 6.06 12.35 -19.19
N PRO A 155 5.42 11.35 -19.81
CA PRO A 155 4.25 10.70 -19.20
C PRO A 155 4.60 10.10 -17.81
N ILE A 156 3.67 10.13 -16.85
CA ILE A 156 3.91 9.64 -15.47
C ILE A 156 4.58 8.26 -15.44
N HIS A 157 4.18 7.33 -16.32
CA HIS A 157 4.80 6.00 -16.39
C HIS A 157 6.28 6.05 -16.80
N HIS A 158 6.68 6.91 -17.72
CA HIS A 158 8.09 7.08 -18.07
C HIS A 158 8.89 7.75 -16.94
N TYR A 159 8.25 8.66 -16.18
CA TYR A 159 8.89 9.26 -15.02
C TYR A 159 9.08 8.22 -13.90
N VAL A 160 8.08 7.39 -13.67
CA VAL A 160 8.16 6.23 -12.77
C VAL A 160 9.24 5.26 -13.23
N ASP A 161 9.28 4.87 -14.52
CA ASP A 161 10.29 3.95 -15.06
C ASP A 161 11.72 4.46 -14.89
N ASN A 162 11.92 5.79 -14.96
CA ASN A 162 13.23 6.41 -14.79
C ASN A 162 13.70 6.46 -13.32
N HIS A 163 12.78 6.65 -12.37
CA HIS A 163 13.13 6.82 -10.95
C HIS A 163 12.97 5.54 -10.12
N ALA A 164 12.10 4.62 -10.55
CA ALA A 164 11.85 3.36 -9.86
C ALA A 164 13.12 2.53 -9.63
N PRO A 165 14.07 2.39 -10.58
CA PRO A 165 15.30 1.64 -10.34
C PRO A 165 16.09 2.14 -9.13
N ASP A 166 16.24 3.46 -8.99
CA ASP A 166 17.01 4.07 -7.90
C ASP A 166 16.29 3.91 -6.56
N VAL A 167 14.96 4.13 -6.54
CA VAL A 167 14.12 3.96 -5.34
C VAL A 167 14.12 2.49 -4.89
N ILE A 168 13.97 1.55 -5.83
CA ILE A 168 13.99 0.11 -5.54
C ILE A 168 15.37 -0.33 -5.07
N SER A 169 16.45 0.10 -5.73
CA SER A 169 17.82 -0.24 -5.33
C SER A 169 18.10 0.23 -3.91
N THR A 170 17.79 1.50 -3.60
CA THR A 170 18.00 2.07 -2.27
C THR A 170 17.24 1.27 -1.21
N ALA A 171 15.95 1.01 -1.45
CA ALA A 171 15.14 0.27 -0.50
C ALA A 171 15.60 -1.19 -0.32
N LEU A 172 16.12 -1.84 -1.35
CA LEU A 172 16.72 -3.18 -1.24
C LEU A 172 18.05 -3.16 -0.48
N ASP A 173 18.89 -2.14 -0.72
CA ASP A 173 20.18 -1.95 -0.04
C ASP A 173 20.00 -1.66 1.45
N ASP A 174 18.89 -1.04 1.85
CA ASP A 174 18.55 -0.79 3.25
C ASP A 174 17.90 -2.01 3.93
N VAL A 175 17.08 -2.78 3.20
CA VAL A 175 16.33 -3.92 3.75
C VAL A 175 17.16 -5.21 3.83
N CYS A 176 17.88 -5.57 2.77
CA CYS A 176 18.55 -6.87 2.68
C CYS A 176 19.61 -7.11 3.76
N PRO A 177 20.40 -6.11 4.21
CA PRO A 177 21.40 -6.29 5.25
C PRO A 177 20.84 -6.69 6.62
N ALA A 178 19.57 -6.34 6.91
CA ALA A 178 18.92 -6.73 8.16
C ALA A 178 18.67 -8.25 8.25
N LEU A 179 18.61 -8.94 7.10
CA LEU A 179 18.44 -10.39 7.03
C LEU A 179 19.81 -11.09 7.02
N ASP A 180 20.31 -11.46 8.21
CA ASP A 180 21.58 -12.18 8.38
C ASP A 180 21.33 -13.68 8.64
N THR A 181 21.85 -14.53 7.77
CA THR A 181 21.76 -15.98 7.95
C THR A 181 22.71 -16.52 9.02
N GLY A 182 23.64 -15.69 9.51
CA GLY A 182 24.72 -16.04 10.41
C GLY A 182 25.68 -17.06 9.80
N ARG A 183 25.67 -17.26 8.48
CA ARG A 183 26.59 -18.18 7.78
C ARG A 183 28.04 -17.67 7.87
N ARG A 184 29.00 -18.58 7.74
CA ARG A 184 30.42 -18.21 7.84
C ARG A 184 30.80 -17.35 6.64
N HIS A 185 31.69 -16.38 6.83
CA HIS A 185 32.20 -15.49 5.77
C HIS A 185 32.84 -16.21 4.56
N ASN A 186 33.19 -17.50 4.68
CA ASN A 186 33.80 -18.29 3.61
C ASN A 186 32.79 -19.07 2.76
N THR A 187 31.50 -18.71 2.80
CA THR A 187 30.49 -19.30 1.91
C THR A 187 30.71 -18.91 0.46
N VAL A 188 30.38 -19.84 -0.45
CA VAL A 188 30.48 -19.63 -1.91
C VAL A 188 29.49 -18.56 -2.40
N HIS A 189 28.34 -18.47 -1.74
CA HIS A 189 27.27 -17.51 -2.03
C HIS A 189 26.99 -16.71 -0.76
N ASP A 190 26.98 -15.39 -0.86
CA ASP A 190 26.54 -14.48 0.19
C ASP A 190 25.03 -14.61 0.47
N ASP A 191 24.52 -13.84 1.43
CA ASP A 191 23.12 -13.86 1.83
C ASP A 191 22.22 -13.15 0.83
N GLN A 192 22.72 -12.14 0.13
CA GLN A 192 22.02 -11.49 -0.96
C GLN A 192 21.59 -12.50 -2.03
N LYS A 193 22.46 -13.45 -2.42
CA LYS A 193 22.10 -14.55 -3.34
C LYS A 193 21.00 -15.46 -2.82
N VAL A 194 20.89 -15.63 -1.51
CA VAL A 194 19.80 -16.39 -0.89
C VAL A 194 18.49 -15.61 -1.02
N TRP A 195 18.50 -14.31 -0.76
CA TRP A 195 17.32 -13.44 -0.84
C TRP A 195 16.82 -13.24 -2.26
N GLU A 196 17.72 -13.15 -3.24
CA GLU A 196 17.37 -13.19 -4.66
C GLU A 196 16.63 -14.47 -5.05
N HIS A 197 17.08 -15.61 -4.51
CA HIS A 197 16.41 -16.88 -4.75
C HIS A 197 15.04 -16.94 -4.07
N GLN A 198 14.94 -16.43 -2.84
CA GLN A 198 13.67 -16.35 -2.11
C GLN A 198 12.67 -15.42 -2.83
N LEU A 199 13.12 -14.27 -3.34
CA LEU A 199 12.33 -13.35 -4.17
C LEU A 199 11.81 -14.05 -5.45
N THR A 200 12.68 -14.84 -6.11
CA THR A 200 12.28 -15.65 -7.27
C THR A 200 11.22 -16.68 -6.92
N MET A 201 11.31 -17.28 -5.71
CA MET A 201 10.30 -18.20 -5.22
C MET A 201 8.96 -17.49 -4.98
N SER A 202 8.96 -16.26 -4.47
CA SER A 202 7.75 -15.45 -4.30
C SER A 202 7.04 -15.08 -5.60
N LEU A 203 7.75 -15.02 -6.73
CA LEU A 203 7.18 -14.79 -8.07
C LEU A 203 6.66 -16.07 -8.75
N ALA A 204 6.95 -17.24 -8.20
CA ALA A 204 6.68 -18.52 -8.85
C ALA A 204 5.48 -19.25 -8.23
N ASP A 205 4.42 -19.44 -9.03
CA ASP A 205 3.21 -20.21 -8.66
C ASP A 205 3.50 -21.67 -8.22
N ARG A 206 4.69 -22.21 -8.57
CA ARG A 206 5.17 -23.54 -8.15
C ARG A 206 6.58 -23.51 -7.54
N ALA A 207 6.82 -22.57 -6.64
CA ALA A 207 8.11 -22.34 -5.98
C ALA A 207 8.75 -23.58 -5.34
N GLY A 208 7.95 -24.46 -4.75
CA GLY A 208 8.39 -25.67 -4.04
C GLY A 208 8.82 -26.82 -4.93
N THR A 209 8.75 -26.65 -6.25
CA THR A 209 9.31 -27.60 -7.22
C THR A 209 10.68 -27.14 -7.69
N ARG A 210 11.43 -27.99 -8.41
CA ARG A 210 12.73 -27.59 -9.01
C ARG A 210 12.58 -26.46 -10.06
N SER A 211 11.37 -25.97 -10.36
CA SER A 211 11.15 -24.92 -11.38
C SER A 211 11.76 -23.58 -10.97
N ALA A 212 11.46 -23.06 -9.78
CA ALA A 212 11.99 -21.76 -9.32
C ALA A 212 13.52 -21.79 -9.25
N PHE A 213 14.09 -22.88 -8.73
CA PHE A 213 15.52 -23.19 -8.78
C PHE A 213 16.10 -23.13 -10.20
N ARG A 214 15.45 -23.82 -11.15
CA ARG A 214 15.91 -23.86 -12.55
C ARG A 214 15.79 -22.51 -13.22
N THR A 215 14.75 -21.73 -12.91
CA THR A 215 14.56 -20.37 -13.43
C THR A 215 15.66 -19.45 -12.91
N PHE A 216 15.88 -19.43 -11.59
CA PHE A 216 16.90 -18.62 -10.94
C PHE A 216 18.30 -18.88 -11.48
N ASN A 217 18.67 -20.16 -11.62
CA ASN A 217 20.01 -20.55 -12.06
C ASN A 217 20.15 -20.66 -13.58
N LYS A 218 19.13 -20.35 -14.39
CA LYS A 218 19.13 -20.61 -15.85
C LYS A 218 20.28 -19.91 -16.58
N PHE A 219 20.66 -18.73 -16.11
CA PHE A 219 21.66 -17.87 -16.74
C PHE A 219 22.87 -17.61 -15.83
N ARG A 220 23.11 -18.45 -14.82
CA ARG A 220 24.21 -18.27 -13.86
C ARG A 220 25.26 -19.35 -14.02
N GLY A 221 26.52 -18.96 -14.22
CA GLY A 221 27.66 -19.88 -14.25
C GLY A 221 27.93 -20.56 -12.89
N ASN A 222 27.70 -19.83 -11.79
CA ASN A 222 27.80 -20.34 -10.42
C ASN A 222 26.39 -20.48 -9.81
N ALA A 223 25.79 -21.66 -9.94
CA ALA A 223 24.42 -21.90 -9.46
C ALA A 223 24.34 -22.03 -7.93
N LEU A 224 23.42 -21.30 -7.29
CA LEU A 224 23.07 -21.50 -5.88
C LEU A 224 22.28 -22.80 -5.78
N HIS A 225 22.76 -23.82 -5.06
CA HIS A 225 22.05 -25.10 -4.87
C HIS A 225 20.82 -24.94 -3.95
N HIS A 226 19.73 -25.66 -4.20
CA HIS A 226 18.48 -25.55 -3.43
C HIS A 226 18.67 -25.90 -1.96
N ASP A 227 19.51 -26.90 -1.67
CA ASP A 227 19.89 -27.22 -0.29
C ASP A 227 20.69 -26.09 0.39
N THR A 228 21.42 -25.27 -0.37
CA THR A 228 22.15 -24.12 0.17
C THR A 228 21.18 -23.04 0.59
N HIS A 229 20.20 -22.71 -0.25
CA HIS A 229 19.11 -21.80 0.11
C HIS A 229 18.34 -22.30 1.32
N LEU A 230 17.87 -23.55 1.29
CA LEU A 230 17.11 -24.14 2.40
C LEU A 230 17.91 -24.12 3.70
N ARG A 231 19.21 -24.42 3.64
CA ARG A 231 20.10 -24.37 4.80
C ARG A 231 20.29 -22.95 5.31
N ALA A 232 20.42 -21.96 4.43
CA ALA A 232 20.60 -20.57 4.80
C ALA A 232 19.38 -20.03 5.55
N VAL A 233 18.17 -20.20 4.98
CA VAL A 233 16.92 -19.79 5.63
C VAL A 233 16.72 -20.50 6.97
N LYS A 234 16.93 -21.82 7.01
CA LYS A 234 16.83 -22.56 8.27
C LYS A 234 17.82 -22.06 9.30
N LYS A 235 19.04 -21.69 8.88
CA LYS A 235 20.06 -21.21 9.80
C LYS A 235 19.67 -19.85 10.39
N LEU A 236 19.18 -18.93 9.56
CA LEU A 236 18.64 -17.63 10.01
C LEU A 236 17.59 -17.84 11.10
N ALA A 237 16.62 -18.71 10.83
CA ALA A 237 15.52 -18.99 11.74
C ALA A 237 15.86 -20.03 12.83
N THR A 238 17.14 -20.35 13.06
CA THR A 238 17.55 -21.27 14.15
C THR A 238 18.02 -20.46 15.35
N PRO A 239 17.41 -20.63 16.54
CA PRO A 239 17.78 -19.90 17.75
C PRO A 239 19.26 -20.06 18.12
N SER A 240 19.91 -18.94 18.46
CA SER A 240 21.35 -18.81 18.68
C SER A 240 21.89 -19.57 19.91
N SER A 241 21.03 -20.07 20.79
CA SER A 241 21.40 -20.77 22.03
C SER A 241 21.13 -22.28 22.06
N TYR A 242 20.57 -22.87 21.00
CA TYR A 242 20.16 -24.28 21.04
C TYR A 242 21.24 -25.23 20.52
N GLN A 243 21.93 -25.92 21.44
CA GLN A 243 22.71 -27.11 21.08
C GLN A 243 21.80 -28.34 21.09
N TYR A 244 21.37 -28.78 19.90
CA TYR A 244 20.60 -30.03 19.76
C TYR A 244 21.28 -31.19 20.51
N THR A 245 20.53 -31.80 21.42
CA THR A 245 20.85 -33.07 22.07
C THR A 245 20.28 -34.24 21.26
N PHE A 246 20.68 -35.48 21.59
CA PHE A 246 20.15 -36.65 20.90
C PHE A 246 18.64 -36.86 21.14
N ASP A 247 18.10 -36.28 22.21
CA ASP A 247 16.67 -36.37 22.57
C ASP A 247 15.79 -35.48 21.68
N ASP A 248 16.39 -34.51 20.96
CA ASP A 248 15.69 -33.66 19.98
C ASP A 248 15.37 -34.37 18.67
N PHE A 249 15.96 -35.53 18.44
CA PHE A 249 15.75 -36.33 17.24
C PHE A 249 14.80 -37.47 17.57
N GLY A 250 13.52 -37.30 17.22
CA GLY A 250 12.59 -38.42 17.17
C GLY A 250 13.02 -39.51 16.18
N VAL A 251 12.22 -40.56 16.04
CA VAL A 251 12.47 -41.69 15.11
C VAL A 251 12.67 -41.21 13.65
N ASN A 252 12.18 -40.01 13.32
CA ASN A 252 12.50 -39.26 12.10
C ASN A 252 13.45 -38.09 12.40
N ARG A 253 14.52 -37.97 11.59
CA ARG A 253 15.71 -37.11 11.77
C ARG A 253 15.50 -35.58 11.69
N ASN A 254 14.35 -35.04 12.09
CA ASN A 254 14.12 -33.60 12.17
C ASN A 254 13.93 -33.18 13.64
N PRO A 255 14.61 -32.12 14.10
CA PRO A 255 14.37 -31.60 15.44
C PRO A 255 12.95 -31.04 15.56
N ILE A 256 12.27 -31.35 16.67
CA ILE A 256 11.02 -30.69 17.07
C ILE A 256 11.37 -29.24 17.43
N SER A 257 10.74 -28.27 16.79
CA SER A 257 11.04 -26.86 17.06
C SER A 257 10.14 -26.30 18.14
N ASP A 258 10.76 -25.67 19.14
CA ASP A 258 10.12 -24.63 19.95
C ASP A 258 9.84 -23.43 19.02
N TRP A 259 8.62 -23.41 18.48
CA TRP A 259 8.17 -22.47 17.46
C TRP A 259 8.22 -21.01 17.92
N ARG A 260 8.11 -20.77 19.24
CA ARG A 260 8.22 -19.43 19.84
C ARG A 260 9.63 -18.89 19.65
N ARG A 261 10.65 -19.68 19.99
CA ARG A 261 12.05 -19.29 19.78
C ARG A 261 12.39 -18.99 18.33
N ILE A 262 11.73 -19.66 17.39
CA ILE A 262 11.88 -19.35 15.96
C ILE A 262 11.39 -17.93 15.69
N ALA A 263 10.21 -17.56 16.20
CA ALA A 263 9.70 -16.20 16.10
C ALA A 263 10.64 -15.20 16.77
N ASP A 264 11.09 -15.46 18.00
CA ASP A 264 12.05 -14.62 18.73
C ASP A 264 13.40 -14.43 18.00
N THR A 265 13.73 -15.32 17.06
CA THR A 265 14.95 -15.23 16.23
C THR A 265 14.72 -14.46 14.93
N VAL A 266 13.52 -14.57 14.35
CA VAL A 266 13.18 -13.99 13.04
C VAL A 266 12.64 -12.57 13.19
N ASN A 267 11.84 -12.31 14.24
CA ASN A 267 11.14 -11.05 14.42
C ASN A 267 12.08 -9.85 14.60
N PRO A 268 13.18 -9.92 15.37
CA PRO A 268 14.11 -8.78 15.46
C PRO A 268 14.70 -8.36 14.11
N GLN A 269 15.04 -9.33 13.25
CA GLN A 269 15.55 -9.04 11.90
C GLN A 269 14.47 -8.44 10.99
N PHE A 270 13.20 -8.80 11.21
CA PHE A 270 12.08 -8.16 10.53
C PHE A 270 11.89 -6.73 11.03
N SER A 271 11.90 -6.50 12.35
CA SER A 271 11.81 -5.17 12.95
C SER A 271 12.93 -4.25 12.48
N ASP A 272 14.18 -4.73 12.45
CA ASP A 272 15.34 -3.97 11.92
C ASP A 272 15.11 -3.58 10.46
N ALA A 273 14.60 -4.51 9.64
CA ALA A 273 14.29 -4.23 8.24
C ALA A 273 13.14 -3.21 8.08
N VAL A 274 12.13 -3.27 8.96
CA VAL A 274 11.02 -2.32 8.96
C VAL A 274 11.48 -0.95 9.45
N ASP A 275 12.34 -0.86 10.46
CA ASP A 275 12.87 0.42 10.94
C ASP A 275 13.65 1.15 9.84
N ASN A 276 14.53 0.42 9.14
CA ASN A 276 15.24 0.95 7.96
C ASN A 276 14.27 1.47 6.88
N LEU A 277 13.16 0.77 6.64
CA LEU A 277 12.11 1.24 5.71
C LEU A 277 11.40 2.49 6.24
N LEU A 278 11.11 2.56 7.54
CA LEU A 278 10.45 3.70 8.15
C LEU A 278 11.33 4.97 8.07
N GLU A 279 12.65 4.84 8.24
CA GLU A 279 13.59 5.97 8.11
C GLU A 279 13.47 6.70 6.75
N ILE A 280 13.14 5.97 5.69
CA ILE A 280 12.97 6.54 4.34
C ILE A 280 11.69 7.40 4.25
N ILE A 281 10.60 7.00 4.93
CA ILE A 281 9.28 7.67 4.79
C ILE A 281 8.94 8.66 5.90
N ARG A 282 9.55 8.54 7.09
CA ARG A 282 9.32 9.46 8.21
C ARG A 282 9.51 10.95 7.85
N PRO A 283 10.49 11.34 7.00
CA PRO A 283 10.66 12.74 6.61
C PRO A 283 9.55 13.29 5.70
N ALA A 284 8.73 12.43 5.10
CA ALA A 284 7.69 12.86 4.16
C ALA A 284 6.53 13.54 4.90
N GLU A 285 5.98 14.63 4.36
CA GLU A 285 4.81 15.34 4.94
C GLU A 285 3.58 14.44 5.10
N THR A 286 3.54 13.34 4.35
CA THR A 286 2.48 12.34 4.33
C THR A 286 2.54 11.34 5.47
N PHE A 287 3.65 11.26 6.22
CA PHE A 287 3.79 10.38 7.39
C PHE A 287 3.63 11.21 8.67
N THR A 288 2.64 10.89 9.49
CA THR A 288 2.36 11.64 10.72
C THR A 288 2.07 10.71 11.89
N GLU A 289 2.86 10.83 12.94
CA GLU A 289 2.68 10.18 14.24
C GLU A 289 1.92 11.10 15.23
N PRO A 290 1.17 10.54 16.19
CA PRO A 290 0.98 9.11 16.45
C PRO A 290 0.05 8.44 15.44
N LEU A 291 0.29 7.15 15.19
CA LEU A 291 -0.35 6.35 14.15
C LEU A 291 -1.63 5.66 14.65
N VAL A 292 -2.46 5.26 13.68
CA VAL A 292 -3.52 4.27 13.90
C VAL A 292 -3.02 2.95 13.36
N ALA A 293 -3.05 1.91 14.18
CA ALA A 293 -2.69 0.56 13.80
C ALA A 293 -3.92 -0.34 13.80
N ALA A 294 -3.85 -1.45 13.07
CA ALA A 294 -4.84 -2.48 13.17
C ALA A 294 -4.24 -3.88 13.18
N ILE A 295 -4.89 -4.75 13.95
CA ILE A 295 -4.51 -6.15 14.16
C ILE A 295 -5.49 -7.04 13.42
N ASP A 296 -4.96 -8.02 12.68
CA ASP A 296 -5.76 -9.02 12.01
C ASP A 296 -5.00 -10.35 11.88
N THR A 297 -5.67 -11.42 11.48
CA THR A 297 -5.06 -12.73 11.26
C THR A 297 -5.14 -13.18 9.82
N ILE A 298 -4.12 -13.92 9.40
CA ILE A 298 -4.02 -14.51 8.08
C ILE A 298 -3.78 -16.01 8.19
N ARG A 299 -4.60 -16.77 7.46
CA ARG A 299 -4.49 -18.22 7.35
C ARG A 299 -3.86 -18.60 6.01
N VAL A 300 -2.77 -19.36 6.08
CA VAL A 300 -2.05 -19.95 4.94
C VAL A 300 -2.42 -21.43 4.84
N PRO A 301 -3.22 -21.84 3.83
CA PRO A 301 -3.74 -23.21 3.75
C PRO A 301 -2.64 -24.28 3.71
N TYR A 302 -2.92 -25.40 4.37
CA TYR A 302 -2.07 -26.58 4.39
C TYR A 302 -2.87 -27.81 3.95
N SER A 303 -2.46 -28.46 2.88
CA SER A 303 -3.27 -29.50 2.21
C SER A 303 -3.09 -30.91 2.77
N THR A 304 -2.11 -31.13 3.66
CA THR A 304 -1.81 -32.48 4.17
C THR A 304 -2.68 -32.80 5.37
N THR A 305 -3.40 -33.91 5.31
CA THR A 305 -4.21 -34.41 6.43
C THR A 305 -3.34 -34.79 7.65
N PRO A 306 -3.80 -34.47 8.89
CA PRO A 306 -3.16 -34.88 10.13
C PRO A 306 -3.30 -36.38 10.41
N TYR A 307 -4.22 -37.09 9.74
CA TYR A 307 -4.51 -38.48 10.05
C TYR A 307 -3.75 -39.47 9.16
N LYS A 308 -3.39 -40.63 9.71
CA LYS A 308 -2.84 -41.79 8.98
C LYS A 308 -3.89 -42.37 8.02
N GLY A 309 -3.43 -42.92 6.89
CA GLY A 309 -4.29 -43.71 5.99
C GLY A 309 -4.62 -45.07 6.60
N GLU A 310 -5.67 -45.74 6.13
CA GLU A 310 -6.08 -47.05 6.68
C GLU A 310 -4.95 -48.08 6.67
N ASP A 311 -4.11 -48.07 5.62
CA ASP A 311 -2.97 -48.97 5.47
C ASP A 311 -1.79 -48.65 6.40
N ASP A 312 -1.73 -47.43 6.96
CA ASP A 312 -0.65 -46.94 7.84
C ASP A 312 -0.99 -47.05 9.33
N VAL A 313 -2.20 -47.52 9.68
CA VAL A 313 -2.67 -47.64 11.06
C VAL A 313 -2.19 -48.95 11.68
N GLU A 314 -1.47 -48.86 12.80
CA GLU A 314 -1.00 -50.02 13.55
C GLU A 314 -1.92 -50.37 14.74
N PRO A 315 -2.03 -51.66 15.16
CA PRO A 315 -2.91 -52.09 16.26
C PRO A 315 -2.67 -51.44 17.64
N GLY A 316 -1.61 -50.65 17.81
CA GLY A 316 -1.28 -49.92 19.05
C GLY A 316 -1.39 -48.40 18.93
N ASP A 317 -1.79 -47.88 17.79
CA ASP A 317 -1.84 -46.43 17.55
C ASP A 317 -2.87 -45.71 18.43
N ARG A 318 -2.50 -44.55 18.97
CA ARG A 318 -3.43 -43.68 19.71
C ARG A 318 -4.51 -43.17 18.76
N ARG A 319 -5.76 -43.36 19.17
CA ARG A 319 -6.94 -42.82 18.47
C ARG A 319 -7.45 -41.59 19.18
N VAL A 320 -7.82 -40.58 18.42
CA VAL A 320 -8.45 -39.35 18.90
C VAL A 320 -9.86 -39.27 18.32
N VAL A 321 -10.81 -38.78 19.12
CA VAL A 321 -12.19 -38.53 18.69
C VAL A 321 -12.16 -37.29 17.79
N VAL A 322 -12.65 -37.43 16.56
CA VAL A 322 -12.68 -36.34 15.56
C VAL A 322 -14.08 -35.80 15.34
N ASP A 323 -15.08 -36.50 15.85
CA ASP A 323 -16.49 -36.13 15.78
C ASP A 323 -17.15 -36.64 17.07
N GLU A 324 -17.54 -35.71 17.93
CA GLU A 324 -18.18 -36.02 19.22
C GLU A 324 -19.60 -36.56 19.04
N ASP A 325 -20.31 -36.14 17.99
CA ASP A 325 -21.69 -36.54 17.73
C ASP A 325 -21.77 -37.97 17.20
N THR A 326 -20.83 -38.37 16.34
CA THR A 326 -20.77 -39.73 15.77
C THR A 326 -19.83 -40.67 16.54
N GLY A 327 -18.98 -40.14 17.41
CA GLY A 327 -17.93 -40.89 18.10
C GLY A 327 -16.84 -41.40 17.16
N ALA A 328 -16.72 -40.84 15.95
CA ALA A 328 -15.73 -41.27 14.98
C ALA A 328 -14.32 -41.00 15.53
N THR A 329 -13.43 -41.98 15.35
CA THR A 329 -12.04 -41.86 15.80
C THR A 329 -11.07 -42.07 14.65
N ARG A 330 -9.99 -41.30 14.65
CA ARG A 330 -8.88 -41.43 13.71
C ARG A 330 -7.55 -41.48 14.44
N VAL A 331 -6.51 -41.89 13.71
CA VAL A 331 -5.14 -41.96 14.21
C VAL A 331 -4.36 -40.77 13.66
N PRO A 332 -3.94 -39.82 14.50
CA PRO A 332 -3.04 -38.74 14.10
C PRO A 332 -1.67 -39.27 13.65
N LYS A 333 -0.98 -38.52 12.77
CA LYS A 333 0.42 -38.74 12.42
C LYS A 333 1.30 -38.19 13.53
N ASP A 334 2.25 -39.00 13.98
CA ASP A 334 3.17 -38.63 15.07
C ASP A 334 4.07 -37.44 14.71
N ASP A 335 4.29 -37.20 13.41
CA ASP A 335 5.17 -36.14 12.89
C ASP A 335 4.41 -34.92 12.34
N TYR A 336 3.11 -34.79 12.60
CA TYR A 336 2.31 -33.69 12.07
C TYR A 336 2.79 -32.33 12.61
N PRO A 337 2.89 -31.27 11.78
CA PRO A 337 3.43 -30.00 12.26
C PRO A 337 2.52 -29.37 13.33
N VAL A 338 3.10 -29.08 14.49
CA VAL A 338 2.40 -28.54 15.67
C VAL A 338 1.77 -27.17 15.40
N MET A 339 2.37 -26.37 14.51
CA MET A 339 1.89 -25.01 14.17
C MET A 339 0.81 -24.97 13.11
N VAL A 340 0.32 -26.13 12.64
CA VAL A 340 -0.87 -26.16 11.81
C VAL A 340 -2.07 -26.09 12.74
N ASN A 341 -2.96 -25.14 12.48
CA ASN A 341 -4.22 -24.96 13.19
C ASN A 341 -5.39 -25.44 12.33
N GLY A 342 -6.48 -25.81 12.99
CA GLY A 342 -7.79 -25.96 12.39
C GLY A 342 -8.51 -27.24 12.78
N LYS A 343 -9.45 -27.63 11.93
CA LYS A 343 -10.35 -28.78 12.12
C LYS A 343 -10.38 -29.65 10.88
N GLU A 344 -11.06 -30.80 10.93
CA GLU A 344 -11.11 -31.71 9.79
C GLU A 344 -11.57 -31.00 8.50
N GLY A 345 -10.72 -31.06 7.47
CA GLY A 345 -10.94 -30.43 6.17
C GLY A 345 -10.42 -29.00 6.01
N GLU A 346 -10.01 -28.34 7.09
CA GLU A 346 -9.52 -26.95 7.08
C GLU A 346 -8.24 -26.81 7.91
N TYR A 347 -7.09 -27.13 7.32
CA TYR A 347 -5.78 -27.00 7.97
C TYR A 347 -5.03 -25.79 7.44
N ALA A 348 -4.42 -24.99 8.31
CA ALA A 348 -3.66 -23.81 7.91
C ALA A 348 -2.59 -23.47 8.94
N TYR A 349 -1.50 -22.84 8.49
CA TYR A 349 -0.69 -22.02 9.38
C TYR A 349 -1.41 -20.68 9.57
N GLU A 350 -1.45 -20.17 10.79
CA GLU A 350 -2.08 -18.89 11.09
C GLU A 350 -1.07 -17.93 11.70
N TYR A 351 -1.15 -16.67 11.28
CA TYR A 351 -0.28 -15.60 11.72
C TYR A 351 -1.12 -14.36 12.01
N ALA A 352 -0.71 -13.56 12.97
CA ALA A 352 -1.26 -12.26 13.27
C ALA A 352 -0.29 -11.18 12.81
N THR A 353 -0.83 -10.06 12.36
CA THR A 353 -0.03 -8.90 11.96
C THR A 353 -0.59 -7.65 12.60
N LEU A 354 0.27 -6.67 12.83
CA LEU A 354 -0.10 -5.31 13.21
C LEU A 354 0.37 -4.36 12.11
N THR A 355 -0.57 -3.69 11.45
CA THR A 355 -0.31 -2.83 10.29
C THR A 355 -0.75 -1.40 10.56
N ILE A 356 0.04 -0.43 10.10
CA ILE A 356 -0.40 0.97 9.98
C ILE A 356 -1.66 1.05 9.11
N VAL A 357 -2.69 1.75 9.56
CA VAL A 357 -3.91 2.02 8.79
C VAL A 357 -4.28 3.50 8.85
N GLY A 358 -5.31 3.89 8.12
CA GLY A 358 -5.76 5.28 8.11
C GLY A 358 -4.86 6.11 7.20
N ARG A 359 -4.39 7.28 7.64
CA ARG A 359 -3.82 8.29 6.72
C ARG A 359 -2.45 7.92 6.14
N ASN A 360 -1.65 7.15 6.85
CA ASN A 360 -0.28 6.83 6.44
C ASN A 360 -0.27 5.66 5.46
N ALA A 361 0.88 5.38 4.84
CA ALA A 361 1.05 4.21 4.00
C ALA A 361 0.84 2.94 4.87
N PRO A 362 0.05 1.96 4.42
CA PRO A 362 -0.08 0.67 5.10
C PRO A 362 1.26 -0.06 5.07
N ILE A 363 1.83 -0.29 6.25
CA ILE A 363 3.09 -0.99 6.48
C ILE A 363 2.85 -1.95 7.64
N VAL A 364 3.22 -3.22 7.46
CA VAL A 364 3.19 -4.24 8.51
C VAL A 364 4.35 -3.95 9.46
N LEU A 365 4.04 -3.62 10.70
CA LEU A 365 5.02 -3.27 11.74
C LEU A 365 5.49 -4.49 12.53
N ALA A 366 4.58 -5.42 12.79
CA ALA A 366 4.87 -6.59 13.61
C ALA A 366 4.17 -7.84 13.06
N VAL A 367 4.77 -8.99 13.32
CA VAL A 367 4.27 -10.30 12.88
C VAL A 367 4.41 -11.30 14.02
N GLU A 368 3.35 -12.05 14.32
CA GLU A 368 3.38 -13.10 15.32
C GLU A 368 2.69 -14.37 14.84
N PRO A 369 3.20 -15.56 15.21
CA PRO A 369 2.53 -16.79 14.88
C PRO A 369 1.38 -17.09 15.83
N VAL A 370 0.30 -17.62 15.28
CA VAL A 370 -0.89 -17.99 16.03
C VAL A 370 -0.91 -19.49 16.21
N ARG A 371 -1.13 -19.93 17.45
CA ARG A 371 -1.21 -21.34 17.82
C ARG A 371 -2.52 -21.61 18.55
N HIS A 372 -3.31 -22.52 17.99
CA HIS A 372 -4.58 -22.96 18.57
C HIS A 372 -4.58 -24.47 18.72
N HIS A 373 -5.10 -24.93 19.85
CA HIS A 373 -5.39 -26.35 20.09
C HIS A 373 -6.21 -26.93 18.94
N SER A 374 -5.70 -28.01 18.35
CA SER A 374 -6.34 -28.66 17.20
C SER A 374 -6.84 -30.06 17.55
N ASP A 375 -7.92 -30.50 16.88
CA ASP A 375 -8.65 -31.73 17.21
C ASP A 375 -7.75 -32.98 17.28
N TRP A 376 -6.74 -33.08 16.41
CA TRP A 376 -5.85 -34.24 16.33
C TRP A 376 -4.83 -34.34 17.46
N GLU A 377 -4.71 -33.30 18.29
CA GLU A 377 -3.76 -33.27 19.41
C GLU A 377 -4.34 -33.92 20.67
N GLY A 378 -5.67 -33.99 20.76
CA GLY A 378 -6.37 -34.48 21.96
C GLY A 378 -6.07 -33.60 23.17
N GLU A 379 -6.06 -34.16 24.37
CA GLU A 379 -5.94 -33.41 25.65
C GLU A 379 -4.59 -32.69 25.86
N SER A 380 -3.57 -32.99 25.06
CA SER A 380 -2.22 -32.41 25.21
C SER A 380 -1.97 -31.20 24.32
N GLY A 381 -2.97 -30.73 23.58
CA GLY A 381 -2.78 -29.59 22.70
C GLY A 381 -2.84 -28.26 23.43
N GLU A 382 -2.22 -27.25 22.84
CA GLU A 382 -1.97 -25.96 23.46
C GLU A 382 -2.52 -24.83 22.58
N SER A 383 -2.99 -23.75 23.22
CA SER A 383 -3.35 -22.51 22.54
C SER A 383 -2.58 -21.36 23.17
N VAL A 384 -2.12 -20.45 22.34
CA VAL A 384 -1.62 -19.14 22.78
C VAL A 384 -2.82 -18.23 22.96
N SER A 385 -2.81 -17.41 24.00
CA SER A 385 -3.88 -16.44 24.23
C SER A 385 -3.82 -15.30 23.21
N TRP A 386 -4.96 -14.67 22.89
CA TRP A 386 -4.93 -13.47 22.06
C TRP A 386 -4.23 -12.29 22.74
N ALA A 387 -4.26 -12.22 24.07
CA ALA A 387 -3.58 -11.16 24.82
C ALA A 387 -2.06 -11.26 24.68
N GLU A 388 -1.50 -12.46 24.78
CA GLU A 388 -0.07 -12.73 24.54
C GLU A 388 0.34 -12.36 23.10
N ILE A 389 -0.49 -12.71 22.10
CA ILE A 389 -0.21 -12.35 20.70
C ILE A 389 -0.23 -10.83 20.52
N VAL A 390 -1.22 -10.15 21.10
CA VAL A 390 -1.32 -8.68 21.02
C VAL A 390 -0.15 -8.00 21.74
N ASP A 391 0.25 -8.52 22.89
CA ASP A 391 1.40 -8.01 23.64
C ASP A 391 2.68 -8.09 22.80
N CYS A 392 3.02 -9.27 22.26
CA CYS A 392 4.19 -9.42 21.40
C CYS A 392 4.14 -8.53 20.13
N LEU A 393 2.97 -8.34 19.53
CA LEU A 393 2.80 -7.44 18.38
C LEU A 393 3.02 -5.96 18.76
N MET A 394 2.50 -5.55 19.91
CA MET A 394 2.63 -4.18 20.40
C MET A 394 4.06 -3.88 20.87
N GLU A 395 4.73 -4.82 21.52
CA GLU A 395 6.14 -4.72 21.90
C GLU A 395 7.00 -4.41 20.67
N GLN A 396 6.87 -5.20 19.60
CA GLN A 396 7.55 -4.94 18.32
C GLN A 396 7.18 -3.60 17.70
N ALA A 397 5.89 -3.26 17.65
CA ALA A 397 5.42 -2.10 16.91
C ALA A 397 5.76 -0.77 17.60
N THR A 398 5.68 -0.73 18.95
CA THR A 398 5.93 0.48 19.74
C THR A 398 7.41 0.83 19.88
N GLU A 399 8.31 -0.15 19.67
CA GLU A 399 9.74 0.14 19.45
C GLU A 399 9.99 0.93 18.16
N LEU A 400 9.14 0.75 17.15
CA LEU A 400 9.27 1.38 15.85
C LEU A 400 8.56 2.73 15.80
N VAL A 401 7.31 2.84 16.28
CA VAL A 401 6.46 4.01 16.01
C VAL A 401 5.54 4.34 17.19
N ASP A 402 5.17 5.61 17.32
CA ASP A 402 4.13 6.03 18.27
C ASP A 402 2.73 5.65 17.73
N ILE A 403 1.96 4.92 18.52
CA ILE A 403 0.61 4.43 18.16
C ILE A 403 -0.37 4.95 19.21
N HIS A 404 -1.40 5.68 18.78
CA HIS A 404 -2.43 6.17 19.71
C HIS A 404 -3.73 5.37 19.64
N LEU A 405 -3.97 4.59 18.58
CA LEU A 405 -5.22 3.87 18.38
C LEU A 405 -4.99 2.53 17.71
N VAL A 406 -5.49 1.45 18.33
CA VAL A 406 -5.46 0.09 17.79
C VAL A 406 -6.87 -0.41 17.44
N MET A 407 -7.06 -0.87 16.21
CA MET A 407 -8.31 -1.49 15.76
C MET A 407 -8.12 -2.98 15.55
N ALA A 408 -9.01 -3.82 16.07
CA ALA A 408 -8.90 -5.27 15.89
C ALA A 408 -10.27 -5.88 15.56
N ASP A 409 -10.27 -7.03 14.88
CA ASP A 409 -11.52 -7.72 14.60
C ASP A 409 -12.14 -8.37 15.84
N ARG A 410 -13.40 -8.77 15.72
CA ARG A 410 -14.21 -9.40 16.77
C ARG A 410 -13.56 -10.63 17.40
N VAL A 411 -12.66 -11.32 16.70
CA VAL A 411 -11.92 -12.47 17.25
C VAL A 411 -11.04 -12.07 18.44
N PHE A 412 -10.54 -10.82 18.45
CA PHE A 412 -9.73 -10.23 19.51
C PHE A 412 -10.55 -9.63 20.66
N GLU A 413 -11.88 -9.73 20.61
CA GLU A 413 -12.73 -9.28 21.72
C GLU A 413 -12.49 -10.18 22.94
N ASN A 414 -11.64 -9.73 23.85
CA ASN A 414 -11.23 -10.41 25.08
C ASN A 414 -10.80 -9.34 26.10
N HIS A 415 -11.18 -9.51 27.37
CA HIS A 415 -10.85 -8.57 28.44
C HIS A 415 -9.33 -8.44 28.68
N GLU A 416 -8.58 -9.53 28.58
CA GLU A 416 -7.10 -9.51 28.67
C GLU A 416 -6.49 -8.71 27.52
N VAL A 417 -7.04 -8.82 26.30
CA VAL A 417 -6.55 -8.04 25.14
C VAL A 417 -6.75 -6.54 25.39
N THR A 418 -7.93 -6.14 25.84
CA THR A 418 -8.19 -4.72 26.15
C THR A 418 -7.37 -4.24 27.34
N HIS A 419 -7.10 -5.10 28.33
CA HIS A 419 -6.21 -4.78 29.44
C HIS A 419 -4.77 -4.55 28.97
N VAL A 420 -4.22 -5.42 28.13
CA VAL A 420 -2.88 -5.24 27.55
C VAL A 420 -2.80 -3.90 26.80
N LEU A 421 -3.75 -3.62 25.90
CA LEU A 421 -3.74 -2.38 25.10
C LEU A 421 -3.81 -1.11 25.98
N ASP A 422 -4.65 -1.12 27.01
CA ASP A 422 -4.85 0.04 27.88
C ASP A 422 -3.76 0.18 28.95
N GLN A 423 -3.48 -0.89 29.69
CA GLN A 423 -2.62 -0.84 30.89
C GLN A 423 -1.13 -1.01 30.59
N TYR A 424 -0.75 -1.77 29.56
CA TYR A 424 0.68 -1.96 29.24
C TYR A 424 1.18 -0.94 28.22
N TYR A 425 0.32 -0.52 27.29
CA TYR A 425 0.72 0.35 26.17
C TYR A 425 0.06 1.73 26.15
N ASP A 426 -0.95 2.00 26.99
CA ASP A 426 -1.64 3.31 27.07
C ASP A 426 -2.17 3.79 25.70
N VAL A 427 -2.80 2.88 24.94
CA VAL A 427 -3.37 3.20 23.61
C VAL A 427 -4.89 3.13 23.61
N ASP A 428 -5.53 4.03 22.84
CA ASP A 428 -6.96 3.87 22.56
C ASP A 428 -7.17 2.57 21.78
N TYR A 429 -8.29 1.89 21.98
CA TYR A 429 -8.66 0.75 21.14
C TYR A 429 -10.09 0.83 20.61
N LEU A 430 -10.35 0.13 19.51
CA LEU A 430 -11.67 0.03 18.90
C LEU A 430 -11.92 -1.39 18.39
N ILE A 431 -12.73 -2.16 19.13
CA ILE A 431 -12.99 -3.58 18.86
C ILE A 431 -14.51 -3.87 18.86
N PRO A 432 -15.05 -4.52 17.81
CA PRO A 432 -16.47 -4.87 17.77
C PRO A 432 -16.82 -6.01 18.74
N LYS A 433 -17.93 -5.88 19.47
CA LYS A 433 -18.43 -6.92 20.39
C LYS A 433 -18.95 -8.16 19.66
N LYS A 434 -18.84 -9.31 20.32
CA LYS A 434 -19.44 -10.58 19.84
C LYS A 434 -20.97 -10.52 19.83
N LYS A 435 -21.59 -11.14 18.82
CA LYS A 435 -23.03 -11.00 18.52
C LYS A 435 -24.00 -11.46 19.61
N ASN A 436 -23.52 -12.15 20.65
CA ASN A 436 -24.34 -12.75 21.71
C ASN A 436 -23.87 -12.43 23.13
N SER A 437 -22.99 -11.44 23.31
CA SER A 437 -22.55 -11.04 24.65
C SER A 437 -23.75 -10.53 25.48
N LYS A 438 -23.73 -10.81 26.79
CA LYS A 438 -24.86 -10.47 27.69
C LYS A 438 -25.07 -8.95 27.74
N GLU A 439 -23.97 -8.22 27.65
CA GLU A 439 -23.86 -6.78 27.72
C GLU A 439 -24.47 -6.11 26.48
N VAL A 440 -24.30 -6.71 25.29
CA VAL A 440 -24.96 -6.24 24.06
C VAL A 440 -26.48 -6.34 24.20
N LYS A 441 -27.02 -7.36 24.87
CA LYS A 441 -28.48 -7.57 24.99
C LYS A 441 -29.18 -6.62 25.96
N GLN A 442 -28.45 -5.98 26.89
CA GLN A 442 -29.07 -5.17 27.94
C GLN A 442 -29.58 -3.81 27.43
N GLU A 443 -28.85 -3.16 26.54
CA GLU A 443 -29.16 -1.78 26.10
C GLU A 443 -29.70 -1.70 24.67
N VAL A 444 -29.64 -2.80 23.90
CA VAL A 444 -30.17 -2.85 22.52
C VAL A 444 -31.65 -2.49 22.47
N ASP A 445 -32.45 -2.88 23.47
CA ASP A 445 -33.88 -2.54 23.51
C ASP A 445 -34.10 -1.02 23.66
N VAL A 446 -33.29 -0.32 24.46
CA VAL A 446 -33.42 1.14 24.65
C VAL A 446 -33.11 1.88 23.35
N VAL A 447 -32.04 1.47 22.66
CA VAL A 447 -31.63 2.06 21.37
C VAL A 447 -32.62 1.69 20.25
N ARG A 448 -33.23 0.49 20.31
CA ARG A 448 -34.22 0.01 19.33
C ARG A 448 -35.56 0.75 19.41
N TYR A 449 -36.02 1.12 20.60
CA TYR A 449 -37.34 1.72 20.80
C TYR A 449 -37.36 3.27 20.76
N ASP A 450 -36.20 3.92 20.63
CA ASP A 450 -36.11 5.38 20.44
C ASP A 450 -35.70 5.74 19.00
N PRO A 451 -36.65 6.12 18.13
CA PRO A 451 -36.36 6.45 16.73
C PRO A 451 -35.59 7.77 16.54
N THR A 452 -35.34 8.54 17.60
CA THR A 452 -34.56 9.78 17.56
C THR A 452 -33.09 9.56 17.93
N LEU A 453 -32.78 8.46 18.60
CA LEU A 453 -31.43 8.13 19.04
C LEU A 453 -30.65 7.52 17.86
N LYS A 454 -29.67 8.25 17.33
CA LYS A 454 -28.80 7.73 16.27
C LYS A 454 -27.75 6.76 16.81
N SER A 455 -27.20 7.01 17.99
CA SER A 455 -26.15 6.22 18.63
C SER A 455 -26.18 6.42 20.14
N ARG A 456 -25.60 5.49 20.90
CA ARG A 456 -25.52 5.53 22.37
C ARG A 456 -24.14 5.13 22.83
N VAL A 457 -23.63 5.79 23.86
CA VAL A 457 -22.38 5.45 24.55
C VAL A 457 -22.74 5.14 25.99
N VAL A 458 -22.27 4.00 26.50
CA VAL A 458 -22.55 3.55 27.86
C VAL A 458 -21.21 3.14 28.50
N PRO A 459 -20.83 3.77 29.63
CA PRO A 459 -19.62 3.39 30.35
C PRO A 459 -19.84 2.11 31.17
N TYR A 460 -18.78 1.31 31.29
CA TYR A 460 -18.68 0.09 32.06
C TYR A 460 -17.31 0.03 32.73
N GLU A 461 -17.21 -0.63 33.86
CA GLU A 461 -15.93 -0.99 34.48
C GLU A 461 -15.54 -2.39 33.98
N LEU A 462 -14.31 -2.53 33.47
CA LEU A 462 -13.80 -3.82 33.01
C LEU A 462 -13.06 -4.53 34.14
N TYR A 463 -13.43 -5.80 34.35
CA TYR A 463 -12.82 -6.67 35.34
C TYR A 463 -12.22 -7.91 34.67
N LEU A 464 -11.06 -8.33 35.16
CA LEU A 464 -10.42 -9.60 34.84
C LEU A 464 -10.88 -10.66 35.83
N ASP A 465 -11.29 -11.82 35.31
CA ASP A 465 -11.64 -12.99 36.12
C ASP A 465 -10.40 -13.86 36.28
N GLU A 466 -9.94 -14.03 37.52
CA GLU A 466 -8.79 -14.87 37.91
C GLU A 466 -8.84 -16.29 37.33
N ASN A 467 -10.04 -16.84 37.09
CA ASN A 467 -10.21 -18.20 36.55
C ASN A 467 -10.32 -18.24 35.02
N ALA A 468 -10.44 -17.08 34.37
CA ALA A 468 -10.62 -16.97 32.92
C ALA A 468 -9.42 -16.30 32.21
N THR A 469 -8.53 -15.66 32.96
CA THR A 469 -7.26 -15.12 32.45
C THR A 469 -6.27 -16.24 32.17
N ARG A 470 -5.56 -16.16 31.04
CA ARG A 470 -4.57 -17.15 30.62
C ARG A 470 -3.17 -16.57 30.49
N TYR A 471 -3.07 -15.26 30.29
CA TYR A 471 -1.82 -14.55 30.06
C TYR A 471 -1.54 -13.54 31.17
N VAL A 472 -2.53 -12.72 31.50
CA VAL A 472 -2.41 -11.74 32.56
C VAL A 472 -2.58 -12.45 33.90
N ASP A 473 -1.55 -12.43 34.74
CA ASP A 473 -1.63 -12.93 36.11
C ASP A 473 -2.32 -11.90 37.00
N ALA A 474 -3.65 -11.91 37.01
CA ALA A 474 -4.47 -10.92 37.70
C ALA A 474 -4.21 -10.82 39.23
N GLU A 475 -3.56 -11.82 39.85
CA GLU A 475 -3.17 -11.75 41.27
C GLU A 475 -1.88 -10.96 41.50
N ASN A 476 -0.95 -11.02 40.55
CA ASN A 476 0.41 -10.49 40.70
C ASN A 476 0.69 -9.28 39.81
N ASP A 477 -0.19 -8.95 38.87
CA ASP A 477 -0.08 -7.79 38.01
C ASP A 477 -0.39 -6.49 38.79
N GLU A 478 0.59 -5.59 38.86
CA GLU A 478 0.49 -4.32 39.58
C GLU A 478 -0.50 -3.32 38.95
N THR A 479 -0.86 -3.52 37.68
CA THR A 479 -1.85 -2.70 36.96
C THR A 479 -3.29 -3.18 37.18
N VAL A 480 -3.46 -4.35 37.81
CA VAL A 480 -4.78 -4.88 38.16
C VAL A 480 -5.17 -4.39 39.56
N GLY A 481 -6.25 -3.62 39.62
CA GLY A 481 -6.83 -3.09 40.85
C GLY A 481 -7.58 -4.13 41.68
N GLU A 482 -8.13 -3.68 42.81
CA GLU A 482 -8.86 -4.55 43.74
C GLU A 482 -9.99 -5.33 43.04
N ASN A 483 -10.11 -6.61 43.36
CA ASN A 483 -11.11 -7.54 42.79
C ASN A 483 -11.02 -7.71 41.26
N GLY A 484 -9.82 -7.53 40.69
CA GLY A 484 -9.59 -7.73 39.25
C GLY A 484 -9.98 -6.53 38.40
N TYR A 485 -10.20 -5.34 38.99
CA TYR A 485 -10.48 -4.13 38.21
C TYR A 485 -9.32 -3.82 37.27
N SER A 486 -9.62 -3.48 36.02
CA SER A 486 -8.63 -3.11 35.01
C SER A 486 -8.73 -1.63 34.67
N HIS A 487 -9.76 -1.24 33.92
CA HIS A 487 -10.00 0.14 33.51
C HIS A 487 -11.47 0.34 33.11
N ASP A 488 -11.85 1.60 32.89
CA ASP A 488 -13.17 1.97 32.41
C ASP A 488 -13.25 1.83 30.88
N VAL A 489 -14.37 1.31 30.39
CA VAL A 489 -14.61 1.07 28.97
C VAL A 489 -15.96 1.63 28.54
N ASN A 490 -16.04 2.13 27.32
CA ASN A 490 -17.24 2.63 26.70
C ASN A 490 -17.74 1.66 25.64
N PHE A 491 -19.01 1.26 25.76
CA PHE A 491 -19.72 0.52 24.72
C PHE A 491 -20.52 1.49 23.86
N MET A 492 -20.22 1.46 22.57
CA MET A 492 -20.84 2.31 21.55
C MET A 492 -21.82 1.50 20.71
N TYR A 493 -23.10 1.80 20.87
CA TYR A 493 -24.19 1.24 20.06
C TYR A 493 -24.42 2.16 18.87
N VAL A 494 -24.10 1.70 17.66
CA VAL A 494 -24.22 2.49 16.42
C VAL A 494 -25.01 1.73 15.36
N PRO A 495 -25.76 2.41 14.48
CA PRO A 495 -26.55 1.75 13.44
C PRO A 495 -25.62 1.00 12.49
N ALA A 496 -25.96 -0.24 12.17
CA ALA A 496 -25.21 -1.06 11.24
C ALA A 496 -25.74 -0.82 9.81
N GLU A 497 -24.91 -0.24 8.95
CA GLU A 497 -25.20 -0.11 7.52
C GLU A 497 -24.85 -1.41 6.74
N ARG A 498 -23.93 -2.23 7.25
CA ARG A 498 -23.52 -3.53 6.66
C ARG A 498 -24.25 -4.71 7.33
N GLU A 499 -24.75 -5.66 6.53
CA GLU A 499 -25.54 -6.82 7.00
C GLU A 499 -24.74 -7.77 7.92
N ASP A 500 -23.45 -7.87 7.67
CA ASP A 500 -22.49 -8.74 8.34
C ASP A 500 -22.25 -8.31 9.80
N TRP A 501 -22.52 -7.04 10.15
CA TRP A 501 -22.27 -6.47 11.48
C TRP A 501 -23.52 -6.36 12.34
N VAL A 502 -24.66 -6.78 11.78
CA VAL A 502 -25.99 -6.73 12.38
C VAL A 502 -26.10 -7.76 13.51
N HIS A 503 -26.62 -7.30 14.65
CA HIS A 503 -26.93 -8.13 15.83
C HIS A 503 -28.38 -8.67 15.87
N THR A 504 -29.23 -8.35 14.89
CA THR A 504 -30.66 -8.69 14.89
C THR A 504 -31.12 -9.39 13.60
N ASP A 505 -31.85 -10.50 13.75
CA ASP A 505 -32.65 -11.10 12.66
C ASP A 505 -34.06 -10.49 12.67
N SER A 506 -34.53 -10.06 11.49
CA SER A 506 -35.87 -9.49 11.19
C SER A 506 -36.06 -7.97 11.38
N ASN A 507 -36.59 -7.32 10.32
CA ASN A 507 -37.25 -6.01 10.12
C ASN A 507 -37.05 -4.81 11.08
N ASP A 508 -36.12 -4.86 12.02
CA ASP A 508 -35.77 -3.82 12.98
C ASP A 508 -34.52 -3.03 12.55
N ILE A 509 -34.32 -1.89 13.21
CA ILE A 509 -33.12 -1.07 13.04
C ILE A 509 -31.90 -1.93 13.41
N LYS A 510 -31.03 -2.15 12.41
CA LYS A 510 -29.81 -2.93 12.51
C LYS A 510 -28.78 -2.13 13.33
N TYR A 511 -28.21 -2.70 14.38
CA TYR A 511 -27.14 -2.07 15.18
C TYR A 511 -25.91 -2.98 15.29
N THR A 512 -24.75 -2.35 15.50
CA THR A 512 -23.47 -2.96 15.85
C THR A 512 -22.92 -2.31 17.12
N VAL A 513 -22.19 -3.07 17.93
CA VAL A 513 -21.64 -2.58 19.20
C VAL A 513 -20.11 -2.64 19.16
N PHE A 514 -19.47 -1.54 19.51
CA PHE A 514 -18.02 -1.41 19.63
C PHE A 514 -17.61 -1.13 21.07
N THR A 515 -16.38 -1.51 21.41
CA THR A 515 -15.75 -1.25 22.71
C THR A 515 -14.52 -0.39 22.50
N THR A 516 -14.31 0.56 23.41
CA THR A 516 -13.15 1.44 23.48
C THR A 516 -12.91 1.89 24.92
N ASN A 517 -11.68 2.15 25.31
CA ASN A 517 -11.28 2.76 26.59
C ASN A 517 -11.38 4.30 26.60
N ARG A 518 -11.60 4.91 25.44
CA ARG A 518 -11.62 6.36 25.28
C ARG A 518 -12.78 7.00 26.06
N ASP A 519 -12.48 7.92 26.96
CA ASP A 519 -13.42 8.52 27.93
C ASP A 519 -14.18 9.75 27.41
N ASP A 520 -13.67 10.42 26.38
CA ASP A 520 -14.19 11.67 25.81
C ASP A 520 -15.24 11.49 24.69
N ILE A 521 -15.72 10.27 24.43
CA ILE A 521 -16.64 10.01 23.32
C ILE A 521 -18.10 10.34 23.69
N ALA A 522 -18.63 11.39 23.06
CA ALA A 522 -20.06 11.67 23.10
C ALA A 522 -20.86 10.80 22.11
N ALA A 523 -22.12 10.54 22.42
CA ALA A 523 -23.01 9.76 21.56
C ALA A 523 -23.10 10.29 20.13
N VAL A 524 -23.07 11.61 19.94
CA VAL A 524 -23.10 12.25 18.61
C VAL A 524 -21.86 11.97 17.77
N ASP A 525 -20.71 11.69 18.40
CA ASP A 525 -19.43 11.46 17.74
C ASP A 525 -19.12 9.97 17.55
N ALA A 526 -19.80 9.09 18.30
CA ALA A 526 -19.61 7.64 18.28
C ALA A 526 -19.70 7.04 16.86
N GLN A 527 -20.63 7.52 16.03
CA GLN A 527 -20.74 7.03 14.66
C GLN A 527 -19.50 7.40 13.82
N GLY A 528 -19.06 8.66 13.89
CA GLY A 528 -17.86 9.11 13.16
C GLY A 528 -16.56 8.46 13.66
N PHE A 529 -16.51 8.08 14.95
CA PHE A 529 -15.39 7.30 15.49
C PHE A 529 -15.41 5.86 14.97
N VAL A 530 -16.57 5.19 14.98
CA VAL A 530 -16.73 3.85 14.42
C VAL A 530 -16.52 3.83 12.90
N ASP A 531 -16.86 4.91 12.18
CA ASP A 531 -16.58 5.00 10.74
C ASP A 531 -15.08 4.87 10.44
N ARG A 532 -14.19 5.19 11.40
CA ARG A 532 -12.74 4.95 11.25
C ARG A 532 -12.42 3.45 11.18
N TYR A 533 -13.19 2.59 11.83
CA TYR A 533 -13.03 1.15 11.77
C TYR A 533 -13.22 0.60 10.34
N SER A 534 -14.02 1.27 9.49
CA SER A 534 -14.13 0.90 8.07
C SER A 534 -12.80 1.01 7.31
N LYS A 535 -11.86 1.83 7.79
CA LYS A 535 -10.52 1.98 7.20
C LYS A 535 -9.61 0.77 7.50
N ARG A 536 -10.00 -0.12 8.43
CA ARG A 536 -9.36 -1.43 8.62
C ARG A 536 -9.45 -2.31 7.37
N TRP A 537 -10.37 -2.01 6.45
CA TRP A 537 -10.49 -2.70 5.16
C TRP A 537 -9.18 -2.70 4.34
N ASP A 538 -8.29 -1.72 4.56
CA ASP A 538 -6.97 -1.70 3.94
C ASP A 538 -6.17 -2.99 4.23
N ILE A 539 -6.41 -3.66 5.37
CA ILE A 539 -5.79 -4.95 5.72
C ILE A 539 -6.35 -6.11 4.89
N GLU A 540 -7.65 -6.12 4.59
CA GLU A 540 -8.19 -7.17 3.72
C GLU A 540 -7.56 -7.11 2.31
N ILE A 541 -7.25 -5.89 1.87
CA ILE A 541 -6.53 -5.67 0.61
C ILE A 541 -5.07 -6.07 0.78
N GLU A 542 -4.40 -5.67 1.86
CA GLU A 542 -3.05 -6.13 2.22
C GLU A 542 -2.93 -7.65 2.11
N TYR A 543 -3.83 -8.42 2.74
CA TYR A 543 -3.76 -9.88 2.71
C TYR A 543 -4.01 -10.48 1.33
N LYS A 544 -4.82 -9.82 0.49
CA LYS A 544 -4.95 -10.19 -0.94
C LYS A 544 -3.65 -9.95 -1.71
N MET A 545 -2.82 -9.01 -1.25
CA MET A 545 -1.53 -8.64 -1.83
C MET A 545 -0.36 -9.47 -1.28
N ILE A 546 -0.36 -9.84 0.01
CA ILE A 546 0.67 -10.69 0.63
C ILE A 546 0.55 -12.15 0.14
N LYS A 547 -0.66 -12.70 0.02
CA LYS A 547 -0.86 -14.11 -0.36
C LYS A 547 -0.18 -14.51 -1.68
N PRO A 548 -0.22 -13.71 -2.76
CA PRO A 548 0.54 -13.98 -3.98
C PRO A 548 2.07 -14.02 -3.79
N MET A 549 2.61 -13.30 -2.81
CA MET A 549 4.05 -13.26 -2.52
C MET A 549 4.53 -14.47 -1.69
N LEU A 550 3.61 -15.23 -1.09
CA LEU A 550 3.94 -16.42 -0.32
C LEU A 550 4.38 -17.54 -1.28
N PRO A 551 5.63 -18.02 -1.19
CA PRO A 551 6.07 -19.10 -2.05
C PRO A 551 5.32 -20.39 -1.73
N SER A 552 4.86 -21.08 -2.78
CA SER A 552 4.25 -22.41 -2.64
C SER A 552 5.28 -23.44 -2.18
N ILE A 553 5.47 -23.60 -0.87
CA ILE A 553 6.49 -24.49 -0.29
C ILE A 553 5.91 -25.84 0.18
N ALA A 554 6.64 -26.93 -0.09
CA ALA A 554 6.31 -28.27 0.39
C ALA A 554 6.90 -28.60 1.77
N SER A 555 7.82 -27.76 2.28
CA SER A 555 8.51 -27.99 3.56
C SER A 555 7.52 -28.08 4.73
N ARG A 556 7.74 -29.05 5.63
CA ARG A 556 7.04 -29.15 6.93
C ARG A 556 7.79 -28.45 8.06
N ASP A 557 9.02 -28.01 7.80
CA ASP A 557 9.87 -27.33 8.77
C ASP A 557 9.33 -25.92 9.03
N TYR A 558 8.95 -25.66 10.28
CA TYR A 558 8.29 -24.42 10.66
C TYR A 558 9.16 -23.19 10.45
N ARG A 559 10.48 -23.30 10.58
CA ARG A 559 11.43 -22.21 10.27
C ARG A 559 11.24 -21.66 8.86
N MET A 560 11.05 -22.57 7.90
CA MET A 560 10.83 -22.21 6.51
C MET A 560 9.43 -21.66 6.28
N ARG A 561 8.42 -22.13 7.03
CA ARG A 561 7.05 -21.63 6.95
C ARG A 561 6.94 -20.20 7.48
N TYR A 562 7.45 -19.98 8.69
CA TYR A 562 7.41 -18.69 9.36
C TYR A 562 8.24 -17.66 8.61
N PHE A 563 9.50 -17.97 8.29
CA PHE A 563 10.35 -17.05 7.53
C PHE A 563 9.75 -16.69 6.16
N SER A 564 9.15 -17.65 5.44
CA SER A 564 8.52 -17.32 4.15
C SER A 564 7.40 -16.30 4.31
N PHE A 565 6.62 -16.40 5.39
CA PHE A 565 5.54 -15.46 5.68
C PHE A 565 6.07 -14.08 6.04
N VAL A 566 7.02 -14.02 6.99
CA VAL A 566 7.70 -12.77 7.39
C VAL A 566 8.35 -12.09 6.19
N PHE A 567 9.05 -12.85 5.33
CA PHE A 567 9.65 -12.33 4.11
C PHE A 567 8.59 -11.79 3.13
N SER A 568 7.42 -12.43 3.01
CA SER A 568 6.31 -11.92 2.21
C SER A 568 5.73 -10.61 2.77
N CYS A 569 5.61 -10.46 4.09
CA CYS A 569 5.24 -9.19 4.72
C CYS A 569 6.27 -8.09 4.41
N LEU A 570 7.56 -8.43 4.45
CA LEU A 570 8.64 -7.50 4.12
C LEU A 570 8.61 -7.07 2.64
N LEU A 571 8.35 -8.00 1.71
CA LEU A 571 8.16 -7.67 0.29
C LEU A 571 6.95 -6.76 0.08
N TYR A 572 5.87 -6.97 0.83
CA TYR A 572 4.71 -6.08 0.81
C TYR A 572 5.08 -4.69 1.31
N ASN A 573 5.80 -4.58 2.42
CA ASN A 573 6.28 -3.30 2.95
C ASN A 573 7.17 -2.56 1.95
N LEU A 574 8.13 -3.27 1.35
CA LEU A 574 8.98 -2.74 0.30
C LEU A 574 8.16 -2.21 -0.88
N TRP A 575 7.14 -2.96 -1.32
CA TRP A 575 6.24 -2.51 -2.39
C TRP A 575 5.49 -1.24 -2.03
N ARG A 576 4.91 -1.17 -0.82
CA ARG A 576 4.17 0.01 -0.36
C ARG A 576 5.09 1.22 -0.21
N LEU A 577 6.32 1.01 0.23
CA LEU A 577 7.32 2.06 0.36
C LEU A 577 7.74 2.59 -1.01
N VAL A 578 8.13 1.73 -1.95
CA VAL A 578 8.51 2.14 -3.31
C VAL A 578 7.35 2.86 -3.99
N ASP A 579 6.12 2.34 -3.89
CA ASP A 579 4.92 3.00 -4.42
C ASP A 579 4.71 4.38 -3.78
N HIS A 580 4.90 4.50 -2.47
CA HIS A 580 4.78 5.77 -1.76
C HIS A 580 5.83 6.78 -2.21
N SER A 581 7.11 6.40 -2.24
CA SER A 581 8.21 7.27 -2.67
C SER A 581 8.03 7.73 -4.11
N LEU A 582 7.60 6.84 -5.01
CA LEU A 582 7.27 7.21 -6.39
C LEU A 582 6.09 8.19 -6.45
N LYS A 583 5.07 8.03 -5.61
CA LYS A 583 3.93 8.97 -5.54
C LYS A 583 4.37 10.35 -5.06
N VAL A 584 5.29 10.43 -4.10
CA VAL A 584 5.87 11.70 -3.66
C VAL A 584 6.61 12.36 -4.82
N LEU A 585 7.53 11.65 -5.47
CA LEU A 585 8.28 12.18 -6.62
C LEU A 585 7.36 12.64 -7.77
N VAL A 586 6.33 11.87 -8.08
CA VAL A 586 5.34 12.24 -9.11
C VAL A 586 4.49 13.44 -8.66
N THR A 587 4.14 13.56 -7.38
CA THR A 587 3.39 14.72 -6.89
C THR A 587 4.23 16.00 -6.98
N GLU A 588 5.54 15.90 -6.72
CA GLU A 588 6.49 17.01 -6.87
C GLU A 588 6.71 17.39 -8.35
N ALA A 589 6.77 16.41 -9.24
CA ALA A 589 7.01 16.63 -10.67
C ALA A 589 5.75 16.99 -11.48
N TYR A 590 4.56 16.60 -11.02
CA TYR A 590 3.29 16.80 -11.72
C TYR A 590 2.26 17.47 -10.82
N ASP A 591 2.09 18.79 -10.97
CA ASP A 591 1.17 19.62 -10.20
C ASP A 591 -0.29 19.11 -10.16
N ASP A 592 -0.73 18.35 -11.17
CA ASP A 592 -2.09 17.83 -11.28
C ASP A 592 -2.28 16.42 -10.69
N TYR A 593 -1.20 15.71 -10.33
CA TYR A 593 -1.28 14.39 -9.72
C TYR A 593 -1.82 14.51 -8.29
N GLY A 594 -2.83 13.70 -7.91
CA GLY A 594 -3.44 13.73 -6.59
C GLY A 594 -4.45 14.87 -6.29
N ARG A 595 -4.75 15.78 -7.24
CA ARG A 595 -5.76 16.87 -7.05
C ARG A 595 -7.23 16.43 -7.22
N SER A 596 -7.48 15.16 -7.53
CA SER A 596 -8.83 14.58 -7.59
C SER A 596 -9.28 14.07 -6.21
N ARG A 597 -10.53 14.34 -5.82
CA ARG A 597 -11.18 13.74 -4.63
C ARG A 597 -11.43 12.22 -4.77
N PHE A 598 -10.94 11.59 -5.83
CA PHE A 598 -11.13 10.19 -6.18
C PHE A 598 -9.85 9.57 -6.74
N ASP A 599 -8.71 9.76 -6.08
CA ASP A 599 -7.60 8.81 -6.22
C ASP A 599 -7.71 7.85 -5.04
N GLU A 600 -8.37 6.71 -5.26
CA GLU A 600 -8.37 5.64 -4.27
C GLU A 600 -6.91 5.26 -4.02
N ARG A 601 -6.47 5.28 -2.76
CA ARG A 601 -5.08 4.99 -2.32
C ARG A 601 -4.50 3.64 -2.77
N LEU A 602 -5.29 2.89 -3.52
CA LEU A 602 -5.16 1.50 -3.88
C LEU A 602 -4.65 1.29 -5.30
N ASP A 603 -4.68 2.29 -6.19
CA ASP A 603 -4.03 2.17 -7.49
C ASP A 603 -2.52 2.45 -7.32
N PRO A 604 -1.65 1.44 -7.47
CA PRO A 604 -0.22 1.64 -7.38
C PRO A 604 0.32 2.28 -8.65
N LEU A 605 1.29 3.17 -8.52
CA LEU A 605 2.08 3.66 -9.65
C LEU A 605 2.93 2.52 -10.25
N LEU A 606 3.41 1.64 -9.39
CA LEU A 606 4.18 0.45 -9.77
C LEU A 606 3.43 -0.82 -9.32
N PRO A 607 2.88 -1.61 -10.26
CA PRO A 607 2.28 -2.90 -9.93
C PRO A 607 3.26 -3.78 -9.15
N MET A 608 2.75 -4.57 -8.21
CA MET A 608 3.57 -5.47 -7.40
C MET A 608 4.45 -6.41 -8.23
N ALA A 609 3.91 -6.96 -9.31
CA ALA A 609 4.66 -7.85 -10.20
C ALA A 609 5.87 -7.14 -10.82
N ASP A 610 5.72 -5.85 -11.16
CA ASP A 610 6.77 -5.05 -11.78
C ASP A 610 7.86 -4.70 -10.76
N LEU A 611 7.50 -4.42 -9.50
CA LEU A 611 8.48 -4.27 -8.42
C LEU A 611 9.32 -5.54 -8.26
N LEU A 612 8.68 -6.70 -8.10
CA LEU A 612 9.37 -7.95 -7.85
C LEU A 612 10.27 -8.33 -9.04
N ALA A 613 9.80 -8.11 -10.27
CA ALA A 613 10.58 -8.32 -11.48
C ALA A 613 11.77 -7.35 -11.58
N SER A 614 11.57 -6.07 -11.31
CA SER A 614 12.62 -5.04 -11.33
C SER A 614 13.67 -5.31 -10.24
N SER A 615 13.24 -5.71 -9.05
CA SER A 615 14.12 -6.13 -7.95
C SER A 615 15.03 -7.29 -8.37
N LEU A 616 14.47 -8.32 -9.03
CA LEU A 616 15.27 -9.42 -9.58
C LEU A 616 16.25 -8.94 -10.65
N VAL A 617 15.84 -8.03 -11.54
CA VAL A 617 16.71 -7.48 -12.59
C VAL A 617 17.86 -6.68 -11.99
N LEU A 618 17.59 -5.83 -11.00
CA LEU A 618 18.63 -5.06 -10.31
C LEU A 618 19.66 -5.98 -9.66
N PHE A 619 19.21 -7.01 -8.95
CA PHE A 619 20.10 -8.03 -8.39
C PHE A 619 20.89 -8.82 -9.45
N LEU A 620 20.26 -9.18 -10.57
CA LEU A 620 20.91 -9.90 -11.67
C LEU A 620 21.92 -9.05 -12.44
N CYS A 621 21.65 -7.75 -12.61
CA CYS A 621 22.52 -6.82 -13.31
C CYS A 621 23.68 -6.34 -12.44
N GLY A 622 23.53 -6.31 -11.11
CA GLY A 622 24.60 -5.96 -10.16
C GLY A 622 25.81 -6.90 -10.20
N ASP A 623 25.62 -8.18 -10.49
CA ASP A 623 26.74 -9.13 -10.69
C ASP A 623 27.32 -9.12 -12.12
N GLY A 624 26.70 -8.37 -13.04
CA GLY A 624 26.83 -8.59 -14.48
C GLY A 624 26.01 -9.78 -14.96
N LEU A 625 25.23 -9.58 -16.02
CA LEU A 625 24.75 -10.69 -16.83
C LEU A 625 25.99 -11.34 -17.45
N ASP A 626 26.39 -12.51 -16.96
CA ASP A 626 27.45 -13.31 -17.55
C ASP A 626 26.76 -14.37 -18.42
N PRO A 627 26.33 -14.04 -19.66
CA PRO A 627 25.68 -15.01 -20.53
C PRO A 627 26.64 -16.17 -20.77
N PRO A 628 26.15 -17.42 -20.82
CA PRO A 628 27.00 -18.55 -21.15
C PRO A 628 27.61 -18.35 -22.55
N ASP A 629 28.93 -18.53 -22.64
CA ASP A 629 29.69 -18.58 -23.90
C ASP A 629 29.09 -19.55 -24.93
#